data_AF-A0A955YZ09-F1
#
_entry.id   AF-A0A955YZ09-F1
#
_cell.length_a   1.000
_cell.length_b   1.000
_cell.length_c   1.000
_cell.angle_alpha   90.00
_cell.angle_beta   90.00
_cell.angle_gamma   90.00
#
_symmetry.space_group_name_H-M   'P 1'
#
loop_
_entity.id
_entity.type
_entity.pdbx_description
1 polymer ?
#
loop_
_entity_poly.entity_id
_entity_poly.type
_entity_poly.pdbx_seq_one_letter_code
_entity_poly.pdbx_strand_id
1 'polypeptide(L)'
;MRKQVACAALLAVGALLVTGGEASASSHREAPFITKNPKVDNTDFYMFRSYEPGRDGFVTLIANFQPLQDAFGGPNYFTMDPDALYEIHIDNTGDGVEDITFQFRFSNALGGAGAAGINLPIGAAGAEKQINIPFLYANVGVGDGNPPPQITVANQDNFRHVNERYTVGVVKGPRRAAAAKPITHAGGPGGNGASFVKPLDYVGFKTLGDYNSYINYSAAHSYGQAAGST
;
A
#
# COMPACT_ATOMS: atom_id res chain seq x y z
N MET A 1 42.47 -33.73 34.03
CA MET A 1 42.41 -32.65 33.00
C MET A 1 42.04 -33.27 31.65
N ARG A 2 40.74 -33.42 31.33
CA ARG A 2 40.26 -33.96 30.03
C ARG A 2 38.78 -33.60 29.84
N LYS A 3 38.43 -32.31 29.73
CA LYS A 3 37.05 -31.86 29.42
C LYS A 3 36.95 -30.57 28.57
N GLN A 4 38.02 -30.10 27.94
CA GLN A 4 38.00 -28.79 27.26
C GLN A 4 38.11 -28.81 25.72
N VAL A 5 38.19 -29.98 25.07
CA VAL A 5 38.44 -30.03 23.61
C VAL A 5 37.16 -30.17 22.77
N ALA A 6 36.01 -30.52 23.36
CA ALA A 6 34.78 -30.76 22.60
C ALA A 6 33.96 -29.49 22.24
N CYS A 7 34.14 -28.38 22.96
CA CYS A 7 33.33 -27.16 22.71
C CYS A 7 33.86 -26.28 21.57
N ALA A 8 35.13 -26.41 21.18
CA ALA A 8 35.72 -25.54 20.15
C ALA A 8 35.33 -25.95 18.71
N ALA A 9 34.93 -27.20 18.49
CA ALA A 9 34.59 -27.70 17.15
C ALA A 9 33.17 -27.32 16.68
N LEU A 10 32.25 -27.01 17.61
CA LEU A 10 30.87 -26.63 17.28
C LEU A 10 30.70 -25.14 16.90
N LEU A 11 31.65 -24.29 17.30
CA LEU A 11 31.64 -22.86 16.94
C LEU A 11 32.21 -22.58 15.54
N ALA A 12 33.00 -23.49 14.96
CA ALA A 12 33.61 -23.31 13.65
C ALA A 12 32.68 -23.71 12.47
N VAL A 13 31.68 -24.56 12.69
CA VAL A 13 30.73 -24.98 11.64
C VAL A 13 29.57 -24.00 11.47
N GLY A 14 29.24 -23.21 12.50
CA GLY A 14 28.17 -22.19 12.43
C GLY A 14 28.53 -20.93 11.64
N ALA A 15 29.82 -20.66 11.40
CA ALA A 15 30.28 -19.43 10.76
C ALA A 15 30.35 -19.51 9.23
N LEU A 16 30.13 -20.69 8.61
CA LEU A 16 30.35 -20.89 7.17
C LEU A 16 29.09 -20.77 6.29
N LEU A 17 27.91 -20.46 6.86
CA LEU A 17 26.64 -20.40 6.12
C LEU A 17 26.11 -18.98 5.83
N VAL A 18 26.89 -17.93 6.13
CA VAL A 18 26.51 -16.53 5.84
C VAL A 18 27.36 -15.97 4.69
N THR A 19 27.59 -16.76 3.66
CA THR A 19 27.89 -16.21 2.33
C THR A 19 26.58 -16.18 1.56
N GLY A 20 25.66 -15.29 1.97
CA GLY A 20 24.55 -14.91 1.11
C GLY A 20 25.16 -14.38 -0.17
N GLY A 21 25.05 -15.14 -1.27
CA GLY A 21 25.46 -14.66 -2.57
C GLY A 21 24.80 -13.31 -2.81
N GLU A 22 25.54 -12.34 -3.34
CA GLU A 22 24.95 -11.08 -3.76
C GLU A 22 23.84 -11.42 -4.74
N ALA A 23 22.59 -11.22 -4.32
CA ALA A 23 21.46 -11.32 -5.21
C ALA A 23 21.70 -10.25 -6.27
N SER A 24 21.94 -10.66 -7.51
CA SER A 24 21.92 -9.75 -8.64
C SER A 24 20.50 -9.19 -8.73
N ALA A 25 20.27 -8.06 -8.08
CA ALA A 25 19.00 -7.37 -8.12
C ALA A 25 18.80 -6.91 -9.57
N SER A 26 17.81 -7.48 -10.25
CA SER A 26 17.43 -7.03 -11.58
C SER A 26 16.65 -5.72 -11.43
N SER A 27 17.09 -4.65 -12.11
CA SER A 27 16.30 -3.43 -12.23
C SER A 27 15.09 -3.70 -13.12
N HIS A 28 13.91 -3.86 -12.53
CA HIS A 28 12.68 -4.16 -13.28
C HIS A 28 12.23 -2.98 -14.16
N ARG A 29 12.65 -1.76 -13.81
CA ARG A 29 12.41 -0.54 -14.59
C ARG A 29 13.01 -0.59 -15.99
N GLU A 30 14.03 -1.43 -16.21
CA GLU A 30 14.72 -1.54 -17.50
C GLU A 30 14.04 -2.53 -18.46
N ALA A 31 13.06 -3.30 -18.00
CA ALA A 31 12.30 -4.18 -18.86
C ALA A 31 11.47 -3.36 -19.89
N PRO A 32 11.54 -3.67 -21.20
CA PRO A 32 10.88 -2.86 -22.24
C PRO A 32 9.38 -2.64 -22.05
N PHE A 33 8.66 -3.56 -21.41
CA PHE A 33 7.24 -3.39 -21.10
C PHE A 33 7.00 -2.44 -19.91
N ILE A 34 7.81 -2.57 -18.85
CA ILE A 34 7.69 -1.76 -17.63
C ILE A 34 8.11 -0.30 -17.89
N THR A 35 9.08 -0.05 -18.77
CA THR A 35 9.46 1.32 -19.18
C THR A 35 8.28 2.13 -19.73
N LYS A 36 7.31 1.48 -20.40
CA LYS A 36 6.11 2.11 -20.93
C LYS A 36 4.94 2.12 -19.95
N ASN A 37 4.99 1.29 -18.90
CA ASN A 37 3.96 1.16 -17.88
C ASN A 37 4.58 1.26 -16.47
N PRO A 38 5.15 2.43 -16.11
CA PRO A 38 5.88 2.57 -14.84
C PRO A 38 5.01 2.38 -13.59
N LYS A 39 3.69 2.48 -13.72
CA LYS A 39 2.75 2.23 -12.61
C LYS A 39 2.61 0.76 -12.19
N VAL A 40 3.12 -0.16 -13.01
CA VAL A 40 3.17 -1.61 -12.69
C VAL A 40 4.60 -2.10 -12.44
N ASP A 41 5.54 -1.18 -12.21
CA ASP A 41 6.91 -1.50 -11.83
C ASP A 41 6.94 -2.07 -10.41
N ASN A 42 7.14 -3.40 -10.29
CA ASN A 42 7.37 -4.09 -9.02
C ASN A 42 8.84 -3.92 -8.64
N THR A 43 9.09 -3.27 -7.50
CA THR A 43 10.45 -2.95 -7.07
C THR A 43 11.04 -4.09 -6.28
N ASP A 44 10.27 -4.65 -5.36
CA ASP A 44 10.72 -5.63 -4.40
C ASP A 44 9.56 -6.47 -3.89
N PHE A 45 9.87 -7.73 -3.58
CA PHE A 45 8.97 -8.64 -2.88
C PHE A 45 9.68 -9.24 -1.68
N TYR A 46 9.03 -9.18 -0.52
CA TYR A 46 9.53 -9.73 0.73
C TYR A 46 8.57 -10.79 1.26
N MET A 47 9.13 -11.89 1.74
CA MET A 47 8.40 -12.98 2.35
C MET A 47 9.16 -13.48 3.57
N PHE A 48 8.49 -13.51 4.72
CA PHE A 48 9.08 -14.00 5.97
C PHE A 48 8.01 -14.54 6.91
N ARG A 49 8.41 -15.42 7.84
CA ARG A 49 7.52 -15.85 8.93
C ARG A 49 7.22 -14.66 9.83
N SER A 50 5.95 -14.44 10.15
CA SER A 50 5.54 -13.38 11.06
C SER A 50 6.19 -13.61 12.43
N TYR A 51 6.69 -12.54 13.05
CA TYR A 51 7.40 -12.59 14.33
C TYR A 51 6.65 -11.88 15.46
N GLU A 52 5.47 -11.31 15.18
CA GLU A 52 4.65 -10.71 16.22
C GLU A 52 4.07 -11.79 17.16
N PRO A 53 4.00 -11.52 18.49
CA PRO A 53 3.40 -12.47 19.43
C PRO A 53 2.00 -12.93 19.00
N GLY A 54 1.77 -14.24 18.97
CA GLY A 54 0.50 -14.84 18.57
C GLY A 54 0.31 -15.00 17.05
N ARG A 55 1.33 -14.69 16.24
CA ARG A 55 1.31 -14.86 14.78
C ARG A 55 2.32 -15.90 14.26
N ASP A 56 2.82 -16.78 15.11
CA ASP A 56 3.87 -17.76 14.76
C ASP A 56 3.50 -18.71 13.61
N GLY A 57 2.20 -18.91 13.36
CA GLY A 57 1.67 -19.71 12.25
C GLY A 57 1.45 -18.96 10.93
N PHE A 58 1.86 -17.70 10.83
CA PHE A 58 1.60 -16.84 9.66
C PHE A 58 2.88 -16.54 8.87
N VAL A 59 2.67 -16.24 7.59
CA VAL A 59 3.67 -15.67 6.70
C VAL A 59 3.26 -14.24 6.36
N THR A 60 4.21 -13.32 6.46
CA THR A 60 4.08 -11.95 6.00
C THR A 60 4.61 -11.84 4.59
N LEU A 61 3.79 -11.26 3.70
CA LEU A 61 4.13 -10.96 2.31
C LEU A 61 4.05 -9.45 2.11
N ILE A 62 5.06 -8.86 1.48
CA ILE A 62 5.10 -7.44 1.16
C ILE A 62 5.50 -7.32 -0.32
N ALA A 63 4.72 -6.56 -1.09
CA ALA A 63 5.01 -6.27 -2.49
C ALA A 63 5.07 -4.75 -2.67
N ASN A 64 6.21 -4.27 -3.14
CA ASN A 64 6.44 -2.85 -3.37
C ASN A 64 6.30 -2.52 -4.86
N PHE A 65 5.61 -1.43 -5.15
CA PHE A 65 5.41 -0.93 -6.50
C PHE A 65 5.72 0.56 -6.57
N GLN A 66 6.05 1.04 -7.77
CA GLN A 66 6.27 2.46 -8.06
C GLN A 66 7.42 3.07 -7.23
N PRO A 67 8.69 2.79 -7.60
CA PRO A 67 9.86 3.23 -6.84
C PRO A 67 10.05 4.76 -6.91
N LEU A 68 11.00 5.27 -6.11
CA LEU A 68 11.56 6.63 -6.21
C LEU A 68 10.55 7.77 -6.00
N GLN A 69 9.65 7.62 -5.05
CA GLN A 69 8.73 8.67 -4.60
C GLN A 69 9.33 9.47 -3.44
N ASP A 70 10.43 10.18 -3.71
CA ASP A 70 11.13 10.97 -2.69
C ASP A 70 10.31 12.20 -2.25
N ALA A 71 10.55 12.66 -1.03
CA ALA A 71 9.78 13.72 -0.37
C ALA A 71 9.76 15.04 -1.14
N PHE A 72 10.82 15.35 -1.90
CA PHE A 72 10.86 16.55 -2.74
C PHE A 72 9.96 16.43 -3.98
N GLY A 73 9.59 15.22 -4.39
CA GLY A 73 8.72 14.95 -5.54
C GLY A 73 7.24 15.24 -5.28
N GLY A 74 6.87 15.59 -4.05
CA GLY A 74 5.54 16.04 -3.68
C GLY A 74 5.13 17.35 -4.37
N PRO A 75 3.85 17.75 -4.25
CA PRO A 75 2.80 17.09 -3.48
C PRO A 75 2.11 15.96 -4.23
N ASN A 76 2.48 15.66 -5.48
CA ASN A 76 1.80 14.68 -6.34
C ASN A 76 2.60 13.37 -6.42
N TYR A 77 2.31 12.47 -5.50
CA TYR A 77 2.79 11.09 -5.53
C TYR A 77 2.02 10.25 -6.56
N PHE A 78 2.64 9.19 -7.06
CA PHE A 78 2.05 8.40 -8.14
C PHE A 78 0.87 7.57 -7.62
N THR A 79 -0.23 7.58 -8.39
CA THR A 79 -1.34 6.67 -8.15
C THR A 79 -1.01 5.29 -8.72
N MET A 80 -1.61 4.26 -8.13
CA MET A 80 -1.70 2.94 -8.75
C MET A 80 -2.52 3.02 -10.04
N ASP A 81 -2.34 2.03 -10.91
CA ASP A 81 -3.03 1.96 -12.19
C ASP A 81 -4.38 1.23 -12.04
N PRO A 82 -5.52 1.88 -12.32
CA PRO A 82 -6.82 1.24 -12.25
C PRO A 82 -7.05 0.17 -13.33
N ASP A 83 -6.28 0.21 -14.43
CA ASP A 83 -6.40 -0.78 -15.52
C ASP A 83 -5.56 -2.05 -15.24
N ALA A 84 -4.64 -1.99 -14.29
CA ALA A 84 -3.77 -3.10 -13.93
C ALA A 84 -4.43 -4.12 -13.00
N LEU A 85 -3.95 -5.37 -13.07
CA LEU A 85 -4.22 -6.44 -12.11
C LEU A 85 -2.89 -6.78 -11.44
N TYR A 86 -2.79 -6.46 -10.15
CA TYR A 86 -1.61 -6.76 -9.35
C TYR A 86 -1.83 -8.11 -8.66
N GLU A 87 -0.86 -9.02 -8.73
CA GLU A 87 -1.01 -10.38 -8.21
C GLU A 87 0.20 -10.80 -7.35
N ILE A 88 -0.07 -11.55 -6.28
CA ILE A 88 0.94 -12.32 -5.55
C ILE A 88 0.61 -13.80 -5.75
N HIS A 89 1.53 -14.54 -6.36
CA HIS A 89 1.39 -15.96 -6.64
C HIS A 89 2.13 -16.77 -5.57
N ILE A 90 1.47 -17.79 -5.03
CA ILE A 90 2.01 -18.69 -4.03
C ILE A 90 1.85 -20.11 -4.56
N ASP A 91 2.98 -20.74 -4.84
CA ASP A 91 3.10 -22.19 -4.97
C ASP A 91 3.58 -22.72 -3.62
N ASN A 92 2.76 -23.56 -2.98
CA ASN A 92 3.10 -24.20 -1.71
C ASN A 92 3.20 -25.72 -1.81
N THR A 93 3.22 -26.25 -3.04
CA THR A 93 3.41 -27.67 -3.35
C THR A 93 4.72 -27.96 -4.10
N GLY A 94 5.32 -26.93 -4.72
CA GLY A 94 6.60 -26.97 -5.41
C GLY A 94 6.52 -27.43 -6.86
N ASP A 95 5.34 -27.40 -7.49
CA ASP A 95 5.14 -27.84 -8.88
C ASP A 95 5.32 -26.72 -9.93
N GLY A 96 5.57 -25.48 -9.48
CA GLY A 96 5.73 -24.30 -10.33
C GLY A 96 4.40 -23.71 -10.82
N VAL A 97 3.27 -24.18 -10.30
CA VAL A 97 1.93 -23.65 -10.53
C VAL A 97 1.40 -23.08 -9.22
N GLU A 98 0.84 -21.88 -9.28
CA GLU A 98 0.30 -21.26 -8.09
C GLU A 98 -0.92 -22.00 -7.52
N ASP A 99 -0.86 -22.30 -6.23
CA ASP A 99 -1.95 -22.86 -5.43
C ASP A 99 -2.86 -21.76 -4.86
N ILE A 100 -2.30 -20.58 -4.62
CA ILE A 100 -3.01 -19.42 -4.08
C ILE A 100 -2.54 -18.18 -4.84
N THR A 101 -3.49 -17.40 -5.34
CA THR A 101 -3.23 -16.07 -5.91
C THR A 101 -4.02 -15.02 -5.17
N PHE A 102 -3.33 -14.03 -4.60
CA PHE A 102 -3.95 -12.79 -4.15
C PHE A 102 -3.98 -11.79 -5.30
N GLN A 103 -5.15 -11.23 -5.57
CA GLN A 103 -5.39 -10.25 -6.63
C GLN A 103 -5.78 -8.91 -6.03
N PHE A 104 -5.14 -7.84 -6.49
CA PHE A 104 -5.45 -6.47 -6.09
C PHE A 104 -5.90 -5.68 -7.32
N ARG A 105 -7.01 -4.95 -7.16
CA ARG A 105 -7.54 -4.04 -8.18
C ARG A 105 -7.70 -2.67 -7.58
N PHE A 106 -7.03 -1.67 -8.17
CA PHE A 106 -7.12 -0.28 -7.73
C PHE A 106 -8.20 0.47 -8.50
N SER A 107 -8.70 1.54 -7.89
CA SER A 107 -9.70 2.43 -8.45
C SER A 107 -9.43 3.84 -7.96
N ASN A 108 -9.53 4.80 -8.85
CA ASN A 108 -9.27 6.20 -8.55
C ASN A 108 -10.56 6.98 -8.80
N ALA A 109 -11.04 7.68 -7.78
CA ALA A 109 -12.18 8.57 -7.89
C ALA A 109 -11.78 9.98 -7.48
N LEU A 110 -12.42 11.00 -8.06
CA LEU A 110 -12.27 12.35 -7.56
C LEU A 110 -12.79 12.43 -6.12
N GLY A 111 -11.99 13.02 -5.24
CA GLY A 111 -12.41 13.36 -3.89
C GLY A 111 -13.07 14.74 -3.84
N GLY A 112 -12.92 15.41 -2.71
CA GLY A 112 -13.57 16.69 -2.46
C GLY A 112 -15.08 16.57 -2.23
N ALA A 113 -15.70 17.70 -1.89
CA ALA A 113 -17.13 17.75 -1.62
C ALA A 113 -17.92 17.27 -2.85
N GLY A 114 -18.75 16.24 -2.68
CA GLY A 114 -19.56 15.67 -3.75
C GLY A 114 -18.78 14.95 -4.85
N ALA A 115 -17.53 14.53 -4.60
CA ALA A 115 -16.66 13.86 -5.58
C ALA A 115 -16.35 14.71 -6.84
N ALA A 116 -16.25 16.03 -6.66
CA ALA A 116 -16.01 16.98 -7.75
C ALA A 116 -14.52 17.40 -7.92
N GLY A 117 -13.63 16.88 -7.07
CA GLY A 117 -12.27 17.39 -6.90
C GLY A 117 -12.21 18.52 -5.86
N ILE A 118 -11.00 19.01 -5.62
CA ILE A 118 -10.76 20.12 -4.68
C ILE A 118 -10.78 21.43 -5.47
N ASN A 119 -11.68 22.33 -5.10
CA ASN A 119 -11.90 23.57 -5.82
C ASN A 119 -11.53 24.78 -4.96
N LEU A 120 -10.92 25.78 -5.59
CA LEU A 120 -10.68 27.10 -5.01
C LEU A 120 -11.74 28.09 -5.52
N PRO A 121 -12.40 28.84 -4.63
CA PRO A 121 -13.21 29.98 -5.04
C PRO A 121 -12.29 31.12 -5.46
N ILE A 122 -12.28 31.45 -6.76
CA ILE A 122 -11.44 32.52 -7.32
C ILE A 122 -12.34 33.62 -7.87
N GLY A 123 -12.21 34.84 -7.36
CA GLY A 123 -12.95 36.01 -7.84
C GLY A 123 -13.33 36.96 -6.71
N ALA A 124 -14.16 37.94 -7.04
CA ALA A 124 -14.75 38.84 -6.05
C ALA A 124 -15.77 38.08 -5.19
N ALA A 125 -15.90 38.48 -3.92
CA ALA A 125 -16.85 37.87 -3.00
C ALA A 125 -18.28 37.85 -3.56
N GLY A 126 -18.92 36.68 -3.62
CA GLY A 126 -20.26 36.47 -4.18
C GLY A 126 -20.31 36.30 -5.71
N ALA A 127 -19.16 36.35 -6.38
CA ALA A 127 -19.01 36.10 -7.82
C ALA A 127 -17.83 35.14 -8.10
N GLU A 128 -17.44 34.34 -7.11
CA GLU A 128 -16.32 33.43 -7.24
C GLU A 128 -16.61 32.30 -8.23
N LYS A 129 -15.63 32.01 -9.07
CA LYS A 129 -15.62 30.83 -9.91
C LYS A 129 -14.88 29.71 -9.19
N GLN A 130 -15.49 28.53 -9.13
CA GLN A 130 -14.86 27.34 -8.58
C GLN A 130 -13.84 26.78 -9.57
N ILE A 131 -12.56 26.86 -9.24
CA ILE A 131 -11.46 26.39 -10.07
C ILE A 131 -10.85 25.15 -9.42
N ASN A 132 -10.84 24.04 -10.15
CA ASN A 132 -10.22 22.80 -9.68
C ASN A 132 -8.69 22.93 -9.68
N ILE A 133 -8.03 22.36 -8.67
CA ILE A 133 -6.57 22.35 -8.55
C ILE A 133 -6.00 20.99 -8.96
N PRO A 134 -4.81 20.94 -9.57
CA PRO A 134 -4.21 19.70 -10.08
C PRO A 134 -3.43 18.92 -9.00
N PHE A 135 -3.64 19.22 -7.71
CA PHE A 135 -2.90 18.59 -6.62
C PHE A 135 -3.67 17.38 -6.10
N LEU A 136 -3.08 16.18 -6.20
CA LEU A 136 -3.62 14.92 -5.69
C LEU A 136 -3.87 15.01 -4.17
N TYR A 137 -2.96 15.70 -3.47
CA TYR A 137 -3.00 15.93 -2.04
C TYR A 137 -3.18 17.43 -1.82
N ALA A 138 -4.38 17.85 -1.43
CA ALA A 138 -4.66 19.25 -1.22
C ALA A 138 -5.55 19.44 0.00
N ASN A 139 -4.89 19.75 1.11
CA ASN A 139 -5.58 20.23 2.29
C ASN A 139 -5.86 21.72 2.10
N VAL A 140 -6.90 22.06 1.34
CA VAL A 140 -7.34 23.45 1.16
C VAL A 140 -8.58 23.68 2.03
N GLY A 141 -8.55 24.72 2.85
CA GLY A 141 -9.68 25.15 3.67
C GLY A 141 -10.88 25.52 2.81
N VAL A 142 -12.07 25.53 3.42
CA VAL A 142 -13.36 25.73 2.75
C VAL A 142 -13.64 27.19 2.32
N GLY A 143 -12.59 27.98 2.07
CA GLY A 143 -12.73 29.40 1.70
C GLY A 143 -13.31 30.30 2.80
N ASP A 144 -13.41 29.82 4.03
CA ASP A 144 -14.01 30.50 5.20
C ASP A 144 -12.97 31.28 6.04
N GLY A 145 -11.72 31.36 5.59
CA GLY A 145 -10.63 31.99 6.32
C GLY A 145 -10.02 31.14 7.44
N ASN A 146 -10.54 29.93 7.68
CA ASN A 146 -9.92 28.99 8.61
C ASN A 146 -8.81 28.19 7.92
N PRO A 147 -7.72 27.86 8.63
CA PRO A 147 -6.74 26.92 8.10
C PRO A 147 -7.42 25.59 7.78
N PRO A 148 -7.03 24.93 6.68
CA PRO A 148 -7.54 23.61 6.34
C PRO A 148 -7.39 22.64 7.54
N PRO A 149 -8.41 21.87 7.92
CA PRO A 149 -8.29 20.92 9.02
C PRO A 149 -7.29 19.82 8.65
N GLN A 150 -6.57 19.27 9.62
CA GLN A 150 -5.72 18.10 9.36
C GLN A 150 -6.57 16.94 8.80
N ILE A 151 -5.98 16.19 7.88
CA ILE A 151 -6.57 14.97 7.33
C ILE A 151 -6.59 13.91 8.42
N THR A 152 -7.77 13.33 8.62
CA THR A 152 -8.06 12.23 9.53
C THR A 152 -8.74 11.12 8.74
N VAL A 153 -8.88 9.94 9.36
CA VAL A 153 -9.62 8.82 8.76
C VAL A 153 -11.08 9.20 8.44
N ALA A 154 -11.68 10.10 9.22
CA ALA A 154 -13.08 10.50 9.07
C ALA A 154 -13.32 11.49 7.91
N ASN A 155 -12.35 12.35 7.60
CA ASN A 155 -12.51 13.41 6.60
C ASN A 155 -11.65 13.21 5.34
N GLN A 156 -10.86 12.13 5.27
CA GLN A 156 -9.86 11.95 4.24
C GLN A 156 -10.37 12.04 2.80
N ASP A 157 -11.57 11.50 2.53
CA ASP A 157 -12.13 11.50 1.18
C ASP A 157 -12.51 12.92 0.69
N ASN A 158 -12.71 13.86 1.63
CA ASN A 158 -13.11 15.24 1.35
C ASN A 158 -11.91 16.18 1.13
N PHE A 159 -10.71 15.81 1.60
CA PHE A 159 -9.50 16.64 1.57
C PHE A 159 -8.40 16.06 0.69
N ARG A 160 -8.76 15.15 -0.21
CA ARG A 160 -7.91 14.60 -1.28
C ARG A 160 -8.58 14.89 -2.61
N HIS A 161 -7.78 15.19 -3.62
CA HIS A 161 -8.32 15.35 -4.98
C HIS A 161 -8.53 13.99 -5.65
N VAL A 162 -7.69 12.99 -5.35
CA VAL A 162 -7.90 11.60 -5.77
C VAL A 162 -8.00 10.69 -4.55
N ASN A 163 -9.11 9.97 -4.47
CA ASN A 163 -9.32 8.88 -3.53
C ASN A 163 -8.98 7.56 -4.23
N GLU A 164 -7.85 6.97 -3.83
CA GLU A 164 -7.44 5.65 -4.27
C GLU A 164 -8.02 4.58 -3.34
N ARG A 165 -8.74 3.64 -3.92
CA ARG A 165 -9.26 2.46 -3.22
C ARG A 165 -8.85 1.20 -3.94
N TYR A 166 -8.80 0.09 -3.23
CA TYR A 166 -8.53 -1.21 -3.80
C TYR A 166 -9.47 -2.29 -3.28
N THR A 167 -9.61 -3.36 -4.05
CA THR A 167 -10.20 -4.62 -3.59
C THR A 167 -9.12 -5.69 -3.53
N VAL A 168 -9.34 -6.70 -2.68
CA VAL A 168 -8.49 -7.88 -2.61
C VAL A 168 -9.34 -9.11 -2.91
N GLY A 169 -8.87 -9.97 -3.81
CA GLY A 169 -9.48 -11.26 -4.12
C GLY A 169 -8.49 -12.40 -3.93
N VAL A 170 -8.99 -13.61 -3.68
CA VAL A 170 -8.20 -14.84 -3.62
C VAL A 170 -8.70 -15.86 -4.63
N VAL A 171 -7.77 -16.42 -5.40
CA VAL A 171 -7.99 -17.63 -6.22
C VAL A 171 -7.29 -18.79 -5.53
N LYS A 172 -7.96 -19.93 -5.40
CA LYS A 172 -7.36 -21.20 -4.95
C LYS A 172 -7.25 -22.15 -6.14
N GLY A 173 -6.09 -22.78 -6.28
CA GLY A 173 -5.66 -23.45 -7.50
C GLY A 173 -5.15 -22.47 -8.56
N PRO A 174 -4.98 -22.92 -9.81
CA PRO A 174 -4.38 -22.11 -10.86
C PRO A 174 -5.11 -20.78 -11.05
N ARG A 175 -4.38 -19.68 -11.17
CA ARG A 175 -4.85 -18.28 -11.18
C ARG A 175 -5.91 -17.96 -12.21
N ARG A 176 -5.98 -18.74 -13.30
CA ARG A 176 -6.95 -18.59 -14.40
C ARG A 176 -8.09 -19.61 -14.34
N ALA A 177 -8.07 -20.55 -13.40
CA ALA A 177 -9.06 -21.62 -13.33
C ALA A 177 -10.42 -21.15 -12.78
N ALA A 178 -10.45 -20.09 -11.98
CA ALA A 178 -11.66 -19.55 -11.37
C ALA A 178 -11.60 -18.03 -11.19
N ALA A 179 -12.78 -17.42 -11.02
CA ALA A 179 -12.87 -16.04 -10.59
C ALA A 179 -12.35 -15.88 -9.15
N ALA A 180 -11.67 -14.77 -8.88
CA ALA A 180 -11.21 -14.46 -7.53
C ALA A 180 -12.40 -14.25 -6.60
N LYS A 181 -12.33 -14.89 -5.43
CA LYS A 181 -13.29 -14.69 -4.35
C LYS A 181 -12.89 -13.44 -3.55
N PRO A 182 -13.80 -12.49 -3.31
CA PRO A 182 -13.46 -11.26 -2.63
C PRO A 182 -13.08 -11.54 -1.16
N ILE A 183 -11.99 -10.92 -0.72
CA ILE A 183 -11.63 -10.80 0.69
C ILE A 183 -12.30 -9.54 1.23
N THR A 184 -12.92 -9.68 2.41
CA THR A 184 -13.52 -8.57 3.11
C THR A 184 -12.82 -8.30 4.44
N HIS A 185 -12.94 -7.06 4.94
CA HIS A 185 -12.41 -6.59 6.21
C HIS A 185 -13.52 -6.33 7.22
N ALA A 186 -13.20 -6.52 8.50
CA ALA A 186 -14.13 -6.36 9.62
C ALA A 186 -14.24 -4.91 10.13
N GLY A 187 -13.37 -4.02 9.67
CA GLY A 187 -13.28 -2.64 10.13
C GLY A 187 -12.14 -1.89 9.47
N GLY A 188 -12.15 -0.57 9.63
CA GLY A 188 -11.26 0.36 8.92
C GLY A 188 -12.04 1.25 7.95
N PRO A 189 -11.37 2.21 7.30
CA PRO A 189 -12.02 3.13 6.36
C PRO A 189 -12.45 2.44 5.07
N GLY A 190 -13.52 2.94 4.44
CA GLY A 190 -14.01 2.46 3.13
C GLY A 190 -15.51 2.13 3.08
N GLY A 191 -16.21 2.04 4.21
CA GLY A 191 -17.67 1.87 4.34
C GLY A 191 -18.24 0.53 3.85
N ASN A 192 -17.56 -0.13 2.91
CA ASN A 192 -17.85 -1.41 2.27
C ASN A 192 -16.73 -2.38 2.69
N GLY A 193 -17.08 -3.52 3.27
CA GLY A 193 -16.10 -4.50 3.76
C GLY A 193 -15.18 -5.09 2.68
N ALA A 194 -15.49 -5.00 1.39
CA ALA A 194 -14.64 -5.43 0.27
C ALA A 194 -13.76 -4.32 -0.33
N SER A 195 -13.97 -3.06 0.06
CA SER A 195 -13.26 -1.89 -0.46
C SER A 195 -12.33 -1.33 0.62
N PHE A 196 -11.06 -1.25 0.26
CA PHE A 196 -9.98 -0.81 1.13
C PHE A 196 -9.52 0.57 0.66
N VAL A 197 -9.26 1.47 1.59
CA VAL A 197 -8.73 2.80 1.26
C VAL A 197 -7.21 2.73 1.24
N LYS A 198 -6.57 3.19 0.16
CA LYS A 198 -5.11 3.35 0.15
C LYS A 198 -4.74 4.49 1.11
N PRO A 199 -3.89 4.25 2.12
CA PRO A 199 -3.46 5.30 3.04
C PRO A 199 -2.64 6.36 2.29
N LEU A 200 -2.59 7.58 2.83
CA LEU A 200 -1.64 8.58 2.36
C LEU A 200 -0.25 8.34 2.95
N ASP A 201 0.74 8.72 2.15
CA ASP A 201 2.10 8.91 2.60
C ASP A 201 2.19 10.09 3.58
N TYR A 202 3.20 10.05 4.44
CA TYR A 202 3.45 11.14 5.38
C TYR A 202 4.02 12.37 4.65
N VAL A 203 3.14 13.26 4.21
CA VAL A 203 3.51 14.49 3.48
C VAL A 203 3.73 15.70 4.39
N GLY A 204 3.83 15.48 5.71
CA GLY A 204 4.21 16.47 6.71
C GLY A 204 3.06 17.03 7.57
N PHE A 205 3.46 17.89 8.52
CA PHE A 205 2.64 18.34 9.65
C PHE A 205 1.36 19.10 9.30
N LYS A 206 1.36 19.83 8.18
CA LYS A 206 0.20 20.61 7.73
C LYS A 206 -0.94 19.72 7.22
N THR A 207 -0.62 18.52 6.75
CA THR A 207 -1.60 17.62 6.14
C THR A 207 -2.11 16.61 7.15
N LEU A 208 -1.23 15.93 7.88
CA LEU A 208 -1.59 14.79 8.75
C LEU A 208 -1.33 15.04 10.23
N GLY A 209 -0.88 16.24 10.59
CA GLY A 209 -0.45 16.55 11.94
C GLY A 209 0.91 15.96 12.30
N ASP A 210 1.16 15.83 13.60
CA ASP A 210 2.42 15.29 14.11
C ASP A 210 2.64 13.81 13.74
N TYR A 211 3.86 13.34 14.00
CA TYR A 211 4.22 11.96 13.66
C TYR A 211 3.32 10.94 14.37
N ASN A 212 2.90 11.22 15.61
CA ASN A 212 1.96 10.38 16.35
C ASN A 212 0.56 10.37 15.71
N SER A 213 0.09 11.52 15.22
CA SER A 213 -1.16 11.64 14.47
C SER A 213 -1.11 10.80 13.20
N TYR A 214 0.03 10.82 12.50
CA TYR A 214 0.24 9.97 11.33
C TYR A 214 0.24 8.47 11.67
N ILE A 215 0.91 8.05 12.76
CA ILE A 215 0.87 6.65 13.21
C ILE A 215 -0.56 6.20 13.49
N ASN A 216 -1.36 7.02 14.17
CA ASN A 216 -2.76 6.69 14.44
C ASN A 216 -3.59 6.61 13.15
N TYR A 217 -3.33 7.54 12.22
CA TYR A 217 -3.95 7.54 10.89
C TYR A 217 -3.59 6.27 10.11
N SER A 218 -2.31 5.90 10.02
CA SER A 218 -1.84 4.74 9.27
C SER A 218 -2.29 3.43 9.91
N ALA A 219 -2.29 3.33 11.24
CA ALA A 219 -2.75 2.16 11.97
C ALA A 219 -4.23 1.84 11.70
N ALA A 220 -5.06 2.85 11.48
CA ALA A 220 -6.46 2.66 11.11
C ALA A 220 -6.66 2.04 9.71
N HIS A 221 -5.61 2.02 8.87
CA HIS A 221 -5.59 1.35 7.56
C HIS A 221 -4.95 -0.05 7.65
N SER A 222 -4.79 -0.59 8.86
CA SER A 222 -4.53 -2.00 9.09
C SER A 222 -5.87 -2.74 9.16
N TYR A 223 -6.08 -3.68 8.25
CA TYR A 223 -7.36 -4.35 8.08
C TYR A 223 -7.29 -5.80 8.55
N GLY A 224 -8.16 -6.18 9.48
CA GLY A 224 -8.42 -7.58 9.82
C GLY A 224 -9.42 -8.19 8.85
N GLN A 225 -9.15 -9.39 8.34
CA GLN A 225 -10.08 -10.13 7.50
C GLN A 225 -11.38 -10.42 8.25
N ALA A 226 -12.54 -10.23 7.61
CA ALA A 226 -13.82 -10.56 8.20
C ALA A 226 -14.04 -12.07 8.27
N ALA A 227 -14.70 -12.53 9.34
CA ALA A 227 -15.06 -13.93 9.52
C ALA A 227 -15.93 -14.43 8.35
N GLY A 228 -15.60 -15.61 7.81
CA GLY A 228 -16.34 -16.21 6.70
C GLY A 228 -15.99 -15.65 5.31
N SER A 229 -15.04 -14.72 5.19
CA SER A 229 -14.48 -14.35 3.89
C SER A 229 -13.48 -15.44 3.45
N THR A 230 -13.90 -16.34 2.56
CA THR A 230 -13.12 -17.10 1.54
C THR A 230 -14.00 -18.15 0.89
#